data_AF-A0A958J3Z7-F1
#
_entry.id   AF-A0A958J3Z7-F1
#
_cell.length_a   1.000
_cell.length_b   1.000
_cell.length_c   1.000
_cell.angle_alpha   90.00
_cell.angle_beta   90.00
_cell.angle_gamma   90.00
#
_symmetry.space_group_name_H-M   'P 1'
#
loop_
_entity.id
_entity.type
_entity.pdbx_description
1 polymer ?
#
loop_
_entity_poly.entity_id
_entity_poly.type
_entity_poly.pdbx_seq_one_letter_code
_entity_poly.pdbx_strand_id
1 'polypeptide(L)'
;MMWMILGVVVILLFGVIGVYNRLVQLRERVKNGWSQIDVQLKRRHDLIPNLVSTAKGYMDHEKDTLEKVIKARQQAVDASGLKDKQEAENFLSGTLRSLFAVTENYPNLKA
;
A
#
# COMPACT_ATOMS: atom_id res chain seq x y z
N MET A 1 31.12 49.37 -4.67
CA MET A 1 31.40 47.98 -5.09
C MET A 1 31.06 46.95 -4.00
N MET A 2 31.55 47.10 -2.76
CA MET A 2 31.29 46.17 -1.65
C MET A 2 29.81 45.87 -1.39
N TRP A 3 28.95 46.89 -1.35
CA TRP A 3 27.50 46.73 -1.14
C TRP A 3 26.78 45.95 -2.25
N MET A 4 27.23 46.08 -3.50
CA MET A 4 26.69 45.29 -4.62
C MET A 4 27.07 43.82 -4.48
N ILE A 5 28.32 43.53 -4.10
CA ILE A 5 28.79 42.16 -3.87
C ILE A 5 28.01 41.53 -2.71
N LEU A 6 27.82 42.28 -1.62
CA LEU A 6 27.04 41.82 -0.47
C LEU A 6 25.59 41.50 -0.84
N GLY A 7 24.95 42.37 -1.62
CA GLY A 7 23.58 42.15 -2.12
C GLY A 7 23.46 40.88 -2.97
N VAL A 8 24.41 40.63 -3.87
CA VAL A 8 24.45 39.41 -4.69
C VAL A 8 24.64 38.16 -3.83
N VAL A 9 25.54 38.20 -2.84
CA VAL A 9 25.76 37.07 -1.92
C VAL A 9 24.49 36.77 -1.12
N VAL A 10 23.79 37.79 -0.63
CA VAL A 10 22.54 37.62 0.10
C VAL A 10 21.46 36.96 -0.78
N ILE A 11 21.30 37.40 -2.03
CA ILE A 11 20.34 36.80 -2.97
C ILE A 11 20.68 35.33 -3.24
N LEU A 12 21.96 35.02 -3.45
CA LEU A 12 22.41 33.63 -3.66
C LEU A 12 22.13 32.76 -2.44
N LEU A 13 22.39 33.25 -1.23
CA LEU A 13 22.10 32.55 0.01
C LEU A 13 20.60 32.23 0.13
N PHE A 14 19.73 33.21 -0.12
CA PHE A 14 18.28 32.97 -0.13
C PHE A 14 17.85 31.97 -1.21
N GLY A 15 18.47 32.01 -2.39
CA GLY A 15 18.23 31.04 -3.47
C GLY A 15 18.55 29.61 -3.04
N VAL A 16 19.73 29.40 -2.43
CA VAL A 16 20.17 28.08 -1.93
C VAL A 16 19.22 27.56 -0.84
N ILE A 17 18.85 28.42 0.12
CA ILE A 17 17.91 28.06 1.19
C ILE A 17 16.54 27.67 0.60
N GLY A 18 16.04 28.43 -0.38
CA GLY A 18 14.78 28.14 -1.05
C GLY A 18 14.76 26.79 -1.76
N VAL A 19 15.83 26.47 -2.50
CA VAL A 19 15.98 25.18 -3.19
C VAL A 19 16.06 24.05 -2.17
N TYR A 20 16.87 24.19 -1.13
CA TYR A 20 17.01 23.18 -0.07
C TYR A 20 15.67 22.88 0.60
N ASN A 21 14.93 23.90 1.01
CA ASN A 21 13.61 23.74 1.63
C ASN A 21 12.62 23.04 0.71
N ARG A 22 12.62 23.37 -0.59
CA ARG A 22 11.76 22.71 -1.58
C ARG A 22 12.11 21.23 -1.73
N LEU A 23 13.39 20.88 -1.78
CA LEU A 23 13.84 19.49 -1.86
C LEU A 23 13.44 18.69 -0.61
N VAL A 24 13.61 19.26 0.59
CA VAL A 24 13.16 18.65 1.84
C VAL A 24 11.64 18.44 1.84
N GLN A 25 10.87 19.44 1.42
CA GLN A 25 9.41 19.33 1.33
C GLN A 25 8.97 18.24 0.34
N LEU A 26 9.66 18.09 -0.80
CA LEU A 26 9.38 17.03 -1.76
C LEU A 26 9.70 15.65 -1.19
N ARG A 27 10.83 15.52 -0.46
CA ARG A 27 11.20 14.28 0.23
C ARG A 27 10.14 13.85 1.24
N GLU A 28 9.68 14.78 2.08
CA GLU A 28 8.62 14.49 3.05
C GLU A 28 7.29 14.15 2.38
N ARG A 29 6.94 14.79 1.26
CA ARG A 29 5.75 14.42 0.47
C ARG A 29 5.81 12.98 -0.01
N VAL A 30 6.96 12.53 -0.54
CA VAL A 30 7.15 11.14 -0.98
C VAL A 30 7.00 10.18 0.21
N LYS A 31 7.63 10.48 1.36
CA LYS A 31 7.53 9.68 2.57
C LYS A 31 6.09 9.56 3.09
N ASN A 32 5.35 10.67 3.10
CA ASN A 32 3.95 10.69 3.49
C ASN A 32 3.08 9.88 2.53
N GLY A 33 3.35 9.97 1.21
CA GLY A 33 2.68 9.14 0.21
C GLY A 33 2.88 7.65 0.47
N TRP A 34 4.11 7.22 0.75
CA TRP A 34 4.40 5.82 1.12
C TRP A 34 3.69 5.39 2.41
N SER A 35 3.69 6.25 3.43
CA SER A 35 2.99 5.96 4.69
C SER A 35 1.47 5.79 4.49
N GLN A 36 0.86 6.59 3.61
CA GLN A 36 -0.56 6.44 3.27
C GLN A 36 -0.84 5.12 2.56
N ILE A 37 0.02 4.72 1.60
CA ILE A 37 -0.09 3.42 0.93
C ILE A 37 -0.02 2.29 1.96
N ASP A 38 0.98 2.31 2.85
CA ASP A 38 1.15 1.28 3.89
C ASP A 38 -0.09 1.16 4.79
N VAL A 39 -0.73 2.27 5.17
CA VAL A 39 -1.98 2.25 5.95
C VAL A 39 -3.12 1.59 5.16
N GLN A 40 -3.24 1.87 3.86
CA GLN A 40 -4.27 1.24 3.03
C GLN A 40 -4.03 -0.26 2.85
N LEU A 41 -2.78 -0.67 2.62
CA LEU A 41 -2.41 -2.08 2.52
C LEU A 41 -2.69 -2.81 3.83
N LYS A 42 -2.31 -2.21 4.96
CA LYS A 42 -2.60 -2.75 6.28
C LYS A 42 -4.09 -2.92 6.50
N ARG A 43 -4.90 -1.89 6.20
CA ARG A 43 -6.37 -1.97 6.31
C ARG A 43 -6.94 -3.12 5.46
N ARG A 44 -6.44 -3.29 4.23
CA ARG A 44 -6.83 -4.42 3.37
C ARG A 44 -6.51 -5.76 4.02
N HIS A 45 -5.30 -5.91 4.57
CA HIS A 45 -4.88 -7.12 5.25
C HIS A 45 -5.68 -7.40 6.52
N ASP A 46 -6.04 -6.37 7.27
CA ASP A 46 -6.82 -6.50 8.51
C ASP A 46 -8.27 -6.92 8.23
N LEU A 47 -8.81 -6.60 7.04
CA LEU A 47 -10.17 -6.99 6.63
C LEU A 47 -10.28 -8.40 6.06
N ILE A 48 -9.19 -8.98 5.53
CA ILE A 48 -9.22 -10.33 4.93
C ILE A 48 -9.69 -11.43 5.89
N PRO A 49 -9.22 -11.50 7.15
CA PRO A 49 -9.70 -12.51 8.09
C PRO A 49 -11.22 -12.44 8.31
N ASN A 50 -11.79 -11.24 8.37
CA ASN A 50 -13.23 -11.04 8.49
C ASN A 50 -13.96 -11.54 7.24
N LEU A 51 -13.43 -11.22 6.05
CA LEU A 51 -13.98 -11.70 4.78
C LEU A 51 -13.96 -13.24 4.68
N VAL A 52 -12.85 -13.87 5.08
CA VAL A 52 -12.70 -15.33 5.12
C VAL A 52 -13.64 -15.97 6.14
N SER A 53 -13.81 -15.35 7.31
CA SER A 53 -14.74 -15.81 8.35
C SER A 53 -16.18 -15.83 7.83
N THR A 54 -16.62 -14.76 7.17
CA THR A 54 -17.94 -14.68 6.56
C THR A 54 -18.10 -15.71 5.44
N ALA A 55 -17.11 -15.84 4.53
CA ALA A 55 -17.16 -16.82 3.45
C ALA A 55 -17.21 -18.27 3.96
N LYS A 56 -16.48 -18.58 5.03
CA LYS A 56 -16.43 -19.91 5.63
C LYS A 56 -17.80 -20.38 6.11
N GLY A 57 -18.68 -19.48 6.58
CA GLY A 57 -20.02 -19.84 7.02
C GLY A 57 -20.98 -20.27 5.91
N TYR A 58 -20.66 -19.99 4.64
CA TYR A 58 -21.49 -20.33 3.48
C TYR A 58 -20.78 -21.29 2.49
N MET A 59 -19.46 -21.41 2.58
CA MET A 59 -18.62 -22.16 1.63
C MET A 59 -17.84 -23.30 2.33
N ASP A 60 -18.54 -24.18 3.02
CA ASP A 60 -17.93 -25.24 3.86
C ASP A 60 -16.99 -26.21 3.12
N HIS A 61 -17.20 -26.39 1.81
CA HIS A 61 -16.40 -27.26 0.95
C HIS A 61 -15.19 -26.57 0.29
N GLU A 62 -15.06 -25.24 0.41
CA GLU A 62 -14.04 -24.43 -0.29
C GLU A 62 -12.84 -24.07 0.62
N LYS A 63 -12.43 -25.02 1.45
CA LYS A 63 -11.35 -24.82 2.43
C LYS A 63 -10.01 -24.48 1.76
N ASP A 64 -9.67 -25.16 0.67
CA ASP A 64 -8.43 -24.93 -0.09
C ASP A 64 -8.39 -23.50 -0.67
N THR A 65 -9.52 -23.01 -1.20
CA THR A 65 -9.65 -21.65 -1.72
C THR A 65 -9.46 -20.60 -0.61
N LEU A 66 -10.10 -20.81 0.56
CA LEU A 66 -9.95 -19.90 1.71
C LEU A 66 -8.54 -19.93 2.30
N GLU A 67 -7.91 -21.10 2.37
CA GLU A 67 -6.53 -21.26 2.86
C GLU A 67 -5.53 -20.55 1.95
N LYS A 68 -5.70 -20.64 0.62
CA LYS A 68 -4.88 -19.88 -0.35
C LYS A 68 -4.96 -18.38 -0.11
N VAL A 69 -6.14 -17.83 0.20
CA VAL A 69 -6.32 -16.40 0.49
C VAL A 69 -5.62 -16.02 1.79
N ILE A 70 -5.71 -16.84 2.84
CA ILE A 70 -5.00 -16.61 4.11
C ILE A 70 -3.47 -16.65 3.90
N LYS A 71 -2.98 -17.61 3.11
CA LYS A 71 -1.56 -17.72 2.78
C LYS A 71 -1.07 -16.52 1.95
N ALA A 72 -1.85 -16.10 0.96
CA ALA A 72 -1.51 -14.92 0.15
C ALA A 72 -1.50 -13.63 0.99
N ARG A 73 -2.42 -13.49 1.94
CA ARG A 73 -2.40 -12.41 2.94
C ARG A 73 -1.11 -12.43 3.74
N GLN A 74 -0.72 -13.60 4.27
CA GLN A 74 0.49 -13.71 5.07
C GLN A 74 1.73 -13.28 4.29
N GLN A 75 1.85 -13.72 3.02
CA GLN A 75 2.93 -13.30 2.13
C GLN A 75 2.94 -11.79 1.88
N ALA A 76 1.77 -11.16 1.72
CA ALA A 76 1.66 -9.70 1.55
C ALA A 76 2.01 -8.90 2.81
N VAL A 77 1.76 -9.47 4.00
CA VAL A 77 2.15 -8.86 5.28
C VAL A 77 3.65 -8.98 5.54
N ASP A 78 4.25 -10.13 5.21
CA ASP A 78 5.66 -10.41 5.48
C ASP A 78 6.61 -9.80 4.44
N ALA A 79 6.09 -9.37 3.28
CA ALA A 79 6.89 -8.79 2.21
C ALA A 79 7.62 -7.51 2.65
N SER A 80 8.94 -7.53 2.50
CA SER A 80 9.82 -6.41 2.83
C SER A 80 10.37 -5.74 1.59
N GLY A 81 10.37 -4.40 1.54
CA GLY A 81 10.83 -3.67 0.37
C GLY A 81 9.74 -3.49 -0.69
N LEU A 82 9.93 -2.49 -1.56
CA LEU A 82 8.86 -2.04 -2.46
C LEU A 82 8.47 -3.09 -3.52
N LYS A 83 9.47 -3.74 -4.11
CA LYS A 83 9.25 -4.71 -5.19
C LYS A 83 8.52 -5.95 -4.67
N ASP A 84 9.00 -6.51 -3.57
CA ASP A 84 8.42 -7.71 -2.96
C ASP A 84 6.99 -7.44 -2.46
N LYS A 85 6.76 -6.25 -1.87
CA LYS A 85 5.40 -5.79 -1.55
C LYS A 85 4.52 -5.78 -2.79
N GLN A 86 4.97 -5.17 -3.88
CA GLN A 86 4.19 -5.10 -5.12
C GLN A 86 3.85 -6.49 -5.68
N GLU A 87 4.80 -7.42 -5.69
CA GLU A 87 4.59 -8.80 -6.15
C GLU A 87 3.59 -9.55 -5.26
N ALA A 88 3.75 -9.47 -3.94
CA ALA A 88 2.85 -10.12 -3.00
C ALA A 88 1.44 -9.51 -3.03
N GLU A 89 1.33 -8.20 -3.21
CA GLU A 89 0.08 -7.46 -3.38
C GLU A 89 -0.68 -7.88 -4.64
N ASN A 90 0.04 -8.10 -5.75
CA ASN A 90 -0.51 -8.60 -7.00
C ASN A 90 -0.99 -10.05 -6.86
N PHE A 91 -0.20 -10.90 -6.20
CA PHE A 91 -0.58 -12.27 -5.92
C PHE A 91 -1.85 -12.35 -5.06
N LEU A 92 -1.90 -11.59 -3.95
CA LEU A 92 -3.08 -11.49 -3.10
C LEU A 92 -4.30 -11.02 -3.91
N SER A 93 -4.14 -9.99 -4.73
CA SER A 93 -5.22 -9.50 -5.61
C SER A 93 -5.71 -10.58 -6.58
N GLY A 94 -4.81 -11.40 -7.12
CA GLY A 94 -5.15 -12.57 -7.93
C GLY A 94 -5.96 -13.60 -7.16
N THR A 95 -5.53 -13.97 -5.96
CA THR A 95 -6.26 -14.95 -5.12
C THR A 95 -7.65 -14.47 -4.72
N LEU A 96 -7.82 -13.17 -4.44
CA LEU A 96 -9.13 -12.59 -4.15
C LEU A 96 -10.06 -12.63 -5.37
N ARG A 97 -9.55 -12.39 -6.60
CA ARG A 97 -10.35 -12.57 -7.82
C ARG A 97 -10.81 -14.02 -7.99
N SER A 98 -9.93 -14.99 -7.76
CA SER A 98 -10.30 -16.40 -7.80
C SER A 98 -11.35 -16.74 -6.74
N LEU A 99 -11.22 -16.21 -5.52
CA LEU A 99 -12.24 -16.37 -4.48
C LEU A 99 -13.59 -15.82 -4.97
N PHE A 100 -13.62 -14.59 -5.49
CA PHE A 100 -14.85 -13.99 -6.00
C PHE A 100 -15.49 -14.81 -7.13
N ALA A 101 -14.70 -15.39 -8.03
CA ALA A 101 -15.22 -16.30 -9.06
C ALA A 101 -15.91 -17.53 -8.44
N VAL A 102 -15.35 -18.11 -7.37
CA VAL A 102 -15.99 -19.21 -6.65
C VAL A 102 -17.26 -18.74 -5.93
N THR A 103 -17.28 -17.53 -5.35
CA THR A 103 -18.48 -16.97 -4.71
C THR A 103 -19.68 -16.80 -5.64
N GLU A 104 -19.46 -16.77 -6.96
CA GLU A 104 -20.57 -16.73 -7.92
C GLU A 104 -21.48 -17.96 -7.85
N ASN A 105 -20.92 -19.09 -7.43
CA ASN A 105 -21.66 -20.33 -7.19
C ASN A 105 -22.45 -20.32 -5.87
N TYR A 106 -22.29 -19.28 -5.05
CA TYR A 106 -22.93 -19.13 -3.74
C TYR A 106 -23.75 -17.82 -3.66
N PRO A 107 -24.97 -17.78 -4.26
CA PRO A 107 -25.79 -16.57 -4.32
C PRO A 107 -26.10 -15.96 -2.94
N ASN A 108 -26.28 -16.81 -1.92
CA ASN A 108 -26.55 -16.39 -0.55
C ASN A 108 -25.40 -15.63 0.11
N LEU A 109 -24.18 -15.72 -0.43
CA LEU A 109 -23.03 -14.94 0.04
C LEU A 109 -23.02 -13.50 -0.54
N LYS A 110 -23.66 -13.29 -1.70
CA LYS A 110 -23.73 -11.98 -2.37
C LYS A 110 -24.83 -11.08 -1.81
N ALA A 111 -25.84 -11.68 -1.17
CA ALA A 111 -27.08 -11.03 -0.73
C ALA A 111 -26.91 -10.22 0.57
#